data_AF-A0A2D9JRT1-F1
#
_entry.id   AF-A0A2D9JRT1-F1
#
_cell.length_a   1.000
_cell.length_b   1.000
_cell.length_c   1.000
_cell.angle_alpha   90.00
_cell.angle_beta   90.00
_cell.angle_gamma   90.00
#
_symmetry.space_group_name_H-M   'P 1'
#
loop_
_entity.id
_entity.type
_entity.pdbx_description
1 polymer ?
#
loop_
_entity_poly.entity_id
_entity_poly.type
_entity_poly.pdbx_seq_one_letter_code
_entity_poly.pdbx_strand_id
1 'polypeptide(L)'
;MRVQLALNVPNLNDAIDFYSKMFGAAPYKVKPGYANWSIDEPPLKLVVFEKEGAQAGSINHLGVETESADDVVAAEARLSAAGLETTGIDDTICCFAEKVETWVHAPEGNRWEWYVKQADHDDDSAMENVILRHRDGAGAAEANSCCAPTSEADEVAVEATNACCAPSPKQCC
;
A
#
# COMPACT_ATOMS: atom_id res chain seq x y z
N MET A 1 -7.59 9.11 -14.87
CA MET A 1 -6.85 8.16 -13.99
C MET A 1 -5.44 8.67 -13.73
N ARG A 2 -4.84 8.36 -12.58
CA ARG A 2 -3.44 8.73 -12.25
C ARG A 2 -2.73 7.64 -11.44
N VAL A 3 -1.40 7.62 -11.50
CA VAL A 3 -0.59 6.74 -10.63
C VAL A 3 -0.58 7.33 -9.22
N GLN A 4 -0.63 6.46 -8.21
CA GLN A 4 -0.35 6.81 -6.83
C GLN A 4 1.03 6.29 -6.43
N LEU A 5 1.83 7.16 -5.82
CA LEU A 5 3.11 6.84 -5.21
C LEU A 5 3.04 7.12 -3.71
N ALA A 6 3.02 6.07 -2.90
CA ALA A 6 3.05 6.17 -1.44
C ALA A 6 4.44 5.85 -0.91
N LEU A 7 5.06 6.80 -0.20
CA LEU A 7 6.44 6.70 0.30
C LEU A 7 6.49 6.80 1.82
N ASN A 8 7.42 6.07 2.43
CA ASN A 8 7.81 6.30 3.81
C ASN A 8 8.95 7.34 3.86
N VAL A 9 8.80 8.33 4.73
CA VAL A 9 9.79 9.38 4.96
C VAL A 9 10.19 9.43 6.43
N PRO A 10 11.45 9.73 6.75
CA PRO A 10 11.90 9.83 8.15
C PRO A 10 11.45 11.15 8.81
N ASN A 11 11.14 12.18 8.02
CA ASN A 11 10.67 13.48 8.50
C ASN A 11 9.63 14.06 7.53
N LEU A 12 8.44 14.35 8.03
CA LEU A 12 7.33 14.85 7.22
C LEU A 12 7.55 16.28 6.74
N ASN A 13 8.10 17.15 7.58
CA ASN A 13 8.28 18.57 7.24
C ASN A 13 9.30 18.74 6.12
N ASP A 14 10.41 18.01 6.17
CA ASP A 14 11.43 18.00 5.12
C ASP A 14 10.86 17.47 3.79
N ALA A 15 10.04 16.42 3.86
CA ALA A 15 9.36 15.88 2.69
C ALA A 15 8.35 16.88 2.10
N ILE A 16 7.57 17.56 2.93
CA ILE A 16 6.61 18.58 2.48
C ILE A 16 7.35 19.72 1.77
N ASP A 17 8.43 20.24 2.34
CA ASP A 17 9.23 21.31 1.73
C ASP A 17 9.80 20.87 0.37
N PHE A 18 10.40 19.68 0.31
CA PHE A 18 10.99 19.15 -0.91
C PHE A 18 9.95 18.93 -2.02
N TYR A 19 8.89 18.16 -1.75
CA TYR A 19 7.92 17.81 -2.79
C TYR A 19 7.08 19.01 -3.23
N SER A 20 6.80 19.95 -2.34
CA SER A 20 6.09 21.16 -2.72
C SER A 20 6.91 22.02 -3.70
N LYS A 21 8.22 22.10 -3.51
CA LYS A 21 9.13 22.78 -4.45
C LYS A 21 9.28 22.01 -5.76
N MET A 22 9.46 20.68 -5.68
CA MET A 22 9.66 19.82 -6.85
C MET A 22 8.47 19.86 -7.80
N PHE A 23 7.24 19.79 -7.29
CA PHE A 23 6.03 19.81 -8.09
C PHE A 23 5.42 21.20 -8.27
N GLY A 24 5.98 22.23 -7.61
CA GLY A 24 5.43 23.58 -7.63
C GLY A 24 4.00 23.67 -7.08
N ALA A 25 3.62 22.76 -6.16
CA ALA A 25 2.27 22.61 -5.65
C ALA A 25 2.28 22.34 -4.13
N ALA A 26 1.39 22.99 -3.39
CA ALA A 26 1.19 22.70 -1.98
C ALA A 26 0.51 21.33 -1.78
N PRO A 27 0.71 20.66 -0.62
CA PRO A 27 -0.04 19.45 -0.31
C PRO A 27 -1.54 19.75 -0.26
N TYR A 28 -2.33 18.82 -0.79
CA TYR A 28 -3.79 18.86 -0.72
C TYR A 28 -4.29 18.60 0.70
N LYS A 29 -3.65 17.66 1.43
CA LYS A 29 -3.99 17.35 2.82
C LYS A 29 -2.71 17.14 3.63
N VAL A 30 -2.69 17.68 4.85
CA VAL A 30 -1.62 17.49 5.84
C VAL A 30 -2.26 17.13 7.17
N LYS A 31 -1.77 16.07 7.80
CA LYS A 31 -2.18 15.54 9.11
C LYS A 31 -0.93 15.04 9.85
N PRO A 32 -0.98 14.76 11.18
CA PRO A 32 0.16 14.19 11.89
C PRO A 32 0.68 12.93 11.20
N GLY A 33 1.97 12.91 10.81
CA GLY A 33 2.60 11.79 10.12
C GLY A 33 2.15 11.52 8.68
N TYR A 34 1.35 12.41 8.06
CA TYR A 34 0.75 12.17 6.75
C TYR A 34 0.64 13.45 5.91
N ALA A 35 1.01 13.37 4.63
CA ALA A 35 0.62 14.38 3.65
C ALA A 35 0.34 13.76 2.28
N ASN A 36 -0.52 14.40 1.49
CA ASN A 36 -0.72 14.02 0.10
C ASN A 36 -0.84 15.23 -0.84
N TRP A 37 -0.54 14.99 -2.11
CA TRP A 37 -0.69 15.94 -3.21
C TRP A 37 -1.53 15.31 -4.32
N SER A 38 -2.33 16.15 -4.98
CA SER A 38 -2.97 15.84 -6.25
C SER A 38 -2.33 16.70 -7.33
N ILE A 39 -1.42 16.11 -8.11
CA ILE A 39 -0.71 16.78 -9.21
C ILE A 39 -1.41 16.45 -10.52
N ASP A 40 -1.73 17.48 -11.30
CA ASP A 40 -2.46 17.31 -12.56
C ASP A 40 -1.54 17.09 -13.76
N GLU A 41 -0.36 17.71 -13.78
CA GLU A 41 0.64 17.53 -14.84
C GLU A 41 2.05 17.45 -14.24
N PRO A 42 2.69 16.26 -14.23
CA PRO A 42 2.13 14.98 -14.68
C PRO A 42 1.04 14.46 -13.72
N PRO A 43 0.02 13.71 -14.20
CA PRO A 43 -1.00 13.14 -13.34
C PRO A 43 -0.40 12.20 -12.28
N LEU A 44 -0.41 12.64 -11.02
CA LEU A 44 0.17 11.90 -9.91
C LEU A 44 -0.60 12.17 -8.61
N LYS A 45 -0.92 11.10 -7.89
CA LYS A 45 -1.25 11.16 -6.47
C LYS A 45 -0.01 10.83 -5.65
N LEU A 46 0.60 11.83 -5.03
CA LEU A 46 1.73 11.58 -4.12
C LEU A 46 1.20 11.48 -2.70
N VAL A 47 1.62 10.45 -1.96
CA VAL A 47 1.31 10.26 -0.55
C VAL A 47 2.60 10.00 0.21
N VAL A 48 2.80 10.67 1.34
CA VAL A 48 3.96 10.44 2.21
C VAL A 48 3.51 10.14 3.62
N PHE A 49 4.14 9.13 4.21
CA PHE A 49 3.92 8.67 5.57
C PHE A 49 5.21 8.87 6.36
N GLU A 50 5.12 9.59 7.47
CA GLU A 50 6.24 9.69 8.41
C GLU A 50 6.37 8.37 9.16
N LYS A 51 7.55 7.76 9.07
CA LYS A 51 7.86 6.53 9.78
C LYS A 51 9.28 6.59 10.32
N GLU A 52 9.40 6.81 11.63
CA GLU A 52 10.69 6.80 12.31
C GLU A 52 11.41 5.47 12.07
N GLY A 53 12.69 5.54 11.71
CA GLY A 53 13.52 4.37 11.44
C GLY A 53 13.21 3.62 10.13
N ALA A 54 12.24 4.06 9.33
CA ALA A 54 12.08 3.53 7.98
C ALA A 54 13.30 3.86 7.12
N GLN A 55 13.66 2.95 6.22
CA GLN A 55 14.62 3.26 5.18
C GLN A 55 14.08 4.46 4.37
N ALA A 56 14.86 5.53 4.30
CA ALA A 56 14.47 6.75 3.62
C ALA A 56 14.10 6.47 2.16
N GLY A 57 12.94 6.95 1.73
CA GLY A 57 12.45 6.76 0.36
C GLY A 57 11.98 5.33 0.06
N SER A 58 11.77 4.48 1.08
CA SER A 58 11.13 3.18 0.86
C SER A 58 9.69 3.35 0.39
N ILE A 59 9.29 2.50 -0.56
CA ILE A 59 7.91 2.43 -1.03
C ILE A 59 7.04 1.88 0.11
N ASN A 60 5.93 2.56 0.38
CA ASN A 60 4.90 2.06 1.30
C ASN A 60 3.91 1.15 0.55
N HIS A 61 3.39 1.66 -0.57
CA HIS A 61 2.61 0.94 -1.57
C HIS A 61 2.53 1.77 -2.86
N LEU A 62 1.93 1.18 -3.89
CA LEU A 62 1.66 1.82 -5.18
C LEU A 62 0.16 1.74 -5.45
N GLY A 63 -0.33 2.60 -6.34
CA GLY A 63 -1.74 2.56 -6.68
C GLY A 63 -2.07 3.10 -8.06
N VAL A 64 -3.28 2.81 -8.50
CA VAL A 64 -3.94 3.40 -9.66
C VAL A 64 -5.24 4.03 -9.19
N GLU A 65 -5.26 5.37 -9.15
CA GLU A 65 -6.46 6.13 -8.84
C GLU A 65 -7.32 6.22 -10.10
N THR A 66 -8.48 5.55 -10.06
CA THR A 66 -9.47 5.47 -11.14
C THR A 66 -10.45 6.64 -11.07
N GLU A 67 -11.31 6.76 -12.08
CA GLU A 67 -12.30 7.84 -12.16
C GLU A 67 -13.63 7.45 -11.51
N SER A 68 -13.92 6.16 -11.44
CA SER A 68 -15.16 5.63 -10.89
C SER A 68 -14.98 4.29 -10.17
N ALA A 69 -16.01 3.90 -9.40
CA ALA A 69 -16.05 2.59 -8.76
C ALA A 69 -16.22 1.46 -9.79
N ASP A 70 -16.92 1.74 -10.91
CA ASP A 70 -17.06 0.79 -12.01
C ASP A 70 -15.70 0.46 -12.65
N ASP A 71 -14.78 1.43 -12.69
CA ASP A 71 -13.40 1.18 -13.16
C ASP A 71 -12.64 0.26 -12.20
N VAL A 72 -12.87 0.36 -10.88
CA VAL A 72 -12.29 -0.55 -9.88
C VAL A 72 -12.84 -1.96 -10.07
N VAL A 73 -14.14 -2.10 -10.25
CA VAL A 73 -14.81 -3.39 -10.55
C VAL A 73 -14.26 -4.00 -11.84
N ALA A 74 -14.12 -3.19 -12.90
CA ALA A 74 -13.55 -3.65 -14.16
C ALA A 74 -12.08 -4.07 -14.03
N ALA A 75 -11.31 -3.38 -13.19
CA ALA A 75 -9.92 -3.73 -12.90
C ALA A 75 -9.83 -5.04 -12.12
N GLU A 76 -10.61 -5.22 -11.05
CA GLU A 76 -10.68 -6.47 -10.29
C GLU A 76 -10.97 -7.65 -11.23
N ALA A 77 -12.05 -7.57 -12.01
CA ALA A 77 -12.46 -8.68 -12.86
C ALA A 77 -11.37 -9.07 -13.87
N ARG A 78 -10.67 -8.07 -14.43
CA ARG A 78 -9.55 -8.27 -15.34
C ARG A 78 -8.34 -8.91 -14.63
N LEU A 79 -7.99 -8.46 -13.43
CA LEU A 79 -6.86 -8.96 -12.65
C LEU A 79 -7.11 -10.42 -12.22
N SER A 80 -8.27 -10.70 -11.65
CA SER A 80 -8.69 -12.04 -11.24
C SER A 80 -8.77 -13.00 -12.44
N ALA A 81 -9.32 -12.56 -13.59
CA ALA A 81 -9.34 -13.37 -14.81
C ALA A 81 -7.94 -13.64 -15.39
N ALA A 82 -6.94 -12.82 -15.06
CA ALA A 82 -5.54 -13.04 -15.42
C ALA A 82 -4.81 -13.97 -14.45
N GLY A 83 -5.48 -14.49 -13.41
CA GLY A 83 -4.90 -15.38 -12.41
C GLY A 83 -4.08 -14.66 -11.33
N LEU A 84 -4.31 -13.35 -11.14
CA LEU A 84 -3.74 -12.64 -10.00
C LEU A 84 -4.68 -12.76 -8.80
N GLU A 85 -4.12 -13.09 -7.64
CA GLU A 85 -4.86 -13.08 -6.38
C GLU A 85 -5.16 -11.63 -5.98
N THR A 86 -6.45 -11.32 -5.85
CA THR A 86 -6.96 -10.02 -5.41
C THR A 86 -7.59 -10.15 -4.03
N THR A 87 -7.74 -9.04 -3.32
CA THR A 87 -8.51 -9.00 -2.05
C THR A 87 -10.02 -8.95 -2.27
N GLY A 88 -10.51 -9.03 -3.50
CA GLY A 88 -11.88 -8.59 -3.84
C GLY A 88 -12.02 -7.08 -3.72
N ILE A 89 -13.27 -6.59 -3.80
CA ILE A 89 -13.59 -5.16 -3.76
C ILE A 89 -14.16 -4.76 -2.40
N ASP A 90 -13.57 -3.73 -1.83
CA ASP A 90 -13.93 -3.14 -0.55
C ASP A 90 -14.42 -1.70 -0.67
N ASP A 91 -15.39 -1.35 0.19
CA ASP A 91 -15.61 0.03 0.64
C ASP A 91 -14.80 0.25 1.91
N THR A 92 -13.83 1.17 1.91
CA THR A 92 -12.93 1.41 3.04
C THR A 92 -12.91 2.88 3.43
N ILE A 93 -12.65 3.14 4.71
CA ILE A 93 -12.11 4.43 5.17
C ILE A 93 -10.67 4.19 5.54
N CYS A 94 -9.77 4.96 4.93
CA CYS A 94 -8.34 4.81 5.15
C CYS A 94 -7.57 6.05 4.72
N CYS A 95 -6.47 6.36 5.44
CA CYS A 95 -5.60 7.51 5.21
C CYS A 95 -6.42 8.82 4.92
N PHE A 96 -7.46 9.07 5.72
CA PHE A 96 -8.39 10.22 5.65
C PHE A 96 -9.30 10.31 4.42
N ALA A 97 -9.61 9.19 3.77
CA ALA A 97 -10.55 9.15 2.65
C ALA A 97 -11.43 7.90 2.69
N GLU A 98 -12.68 8.05 2.25
CA GLU A 98 -13.52 6.91 1.88
C GLU A 98 -13.18 6.49 0.45
N LYS A 99 -13.04 5.20 0.21
CA LYS A 99 -12.63 4.63 -1.07
C LYS A 99 -13.45 3.40 -1.42
N VAL A 100 -13.49 3.12 -2.72
CA VAL A 100 -13.74 1.78 -3.23
C VAL A 100 -12.41 1.27 -3.75
N GLU A 101 -11.94 0.11 -3.30
CA GLU A 101 -10.61 -0.38 -3.63
C GLU A 101 -10.52 -1.90 -3.78
N THR A 102 -9.51 -2.35 -4.53
CA THR A 102 -9.05 -3.74 -4.56
C THR A 102 -7.53 -3.77 -4.54
N TRP A 103 -6.95 -4.78 -3.89
CA TRP A 103 -5.51 -4.91 -3.71
C TRP A 103 -4.96 -6.16 -4.40
N VAL A 104 -3.72 -6.04 -4.89
CA VAL A 104 -2.90 -7.16 -5.39
C VAL A 104 -1.47 -7.08 -4.85
N HIS A 105 -0.81 -8.22 -4.75
CA HIS A 105 0.57 -8.34 -4.29
C HIS A 105 1.50 -8.66 -5.47
N ALA A 106 2.55 -7.86 -5.64
CA ALA A 106 3.61 -8.14 -6.60
C ALA A 106 4.55 -9.23 -6.06
N PRO A 107 5.21 -10.02 -6.93
CA PRO A 107 6.12 -11.09 -6.52
C PRO A 107 7.28 -10.64 -5.61
N GLU A 108 7.72 -9.39 -5.76
CA GLU A 108 8.79 -8.78 -4.97
C GLU A 108 8.32 -8.14 -3.65
N GLY A 109 7.03 -8.25 -3.32
CA GLY A 109 6.44 -7.79 -2.05
C GLY A 109 5.83 -6.39 -2.10
N ASN A 110 5.94 -5.66 -3.22
CA ASN A 110 5.20 -4.40 -3.39
C ASN A 110 3.70 -4.66 -3.44
N ARG A 111 2.92 -3.84 -2.73
CA ARG A 111 1.46 -3.89 -2.78
C ARG A 111 0.94 -2.84 -3.75
N TRP A 112 -0.11 -3.19 -4.50
CA TRP A 112 -0.77 -2.32 -5.45
C TRP A 112 -2.26 -2.23 -5.16
N GLU A 113 -2.79 -1.01 -5.07
CA GLU A 113 -4.24 -0.76 -5.06
C GLU A 113 -4.75 -0.26 -6.41
N TRP A 114 -5.97 -0.67 -6.75
CA TRP A 114 -6.82 0.05 -7.70
C TRP A 114 -7.96 0.65 -6.89
N TYR A 115 -8.13 1.96 -6.93
CA TYR A 115 -9.11 2.62 -6.07
C TYR A 115 -9.72 3.86 -6.71
N VAL A 116 -10.91 4.23 -6.22
CA VAL A 116 -11.49 5.57 -6.41
C VAL A 116 -11.77 6.18 -5.04
N LYS A 117 -11.43 7.46 -4.86
CA LYS A 117 -11.83 8.22 -3.68
C LYS A 117 -13.28 8.66 -3.79
N GLN A 118 -14.09 8.35 -2.78
CA GLN A 118 -15.51 8.73 -2.69
C GLN A 118 -15.69 10.01 -1.86
N ALA A 119 -15.01 10.10 -0.71
CA ALA A 119 -15.15 11.23 0.22
C ALA A 119 -13.86 11.51 0.98
N ASP A 120 -13.73 12.72 1.53
CA ASP A 120 -12.71 13.05 2.53
C ASP A 120 -13.25 12.77 3.94
N HIS A 121 -12.38 12.26 4.80
CA HIS A 121 -12.58 12.21 6.23
C HIS A 121 -11.57 13.12 6.93
N ASP A 122 -11.96 13.71 8.05
CA ASP A 122 -11.12 14.63 8.82
C ASP A 122 -10.80 14.15 10.24
N ASP A 123 -11.49 13.10 10.70
CA ASP A 123 -11.25 12.45 11.99
C ASP A 123 -9.89 11.74 12.00
N ASP A 124 -9.19 11.80 13.14
CA ASP A 124 -7.92 11.14 13.37
C ASP A 124 -8.05 9.60 13.31
N SER A 125 -9.24 9.06 13.63
CA SER A 125 -9.53 7.63 13.47
C SER A 125 -9.46 7.14 12.02
N ALA A 126 -9.62 8.05 11.04
CA ALA A 126 -9.58 7.73 9.62
C ALA A 126 -8.16 7.44 9.09
N MET A 127 -7.14 7.47 9.95
CA MET A 127 -5.81 6.94 9.64
C MET A 127 -5.77 5.42 9.56
N GLU A 128 -6.61 4.75 10.33
CA GLU A 128 -6.68 3.29 10.33
C GLU A 128 -7.46 2.81 9.10
N ASN A 129 -7.08 1.65 8.58
CA ASN A 129 -7.86 1.02 7.52
C ASN A 129 -9.08 0.34 8.15
N VAL A 130 -10.26 0.85 7.82
CA VAL A 130 -11.55 0.32 8.28
C VAL A 130 -12.35 -0.12 7.06
N ILE A 131 -12.58 -1.42 6.92
CA ILE A 131 -13.49 -1.97 5.92
C ILE A 131 -14.92 -1.71 6.37
N LEU A 132 -15.64 -0.89 5.60
CA LEU A 132 -17.07 -0.62 5.81
C LEU A 132 -17.92 -1.76 5.25
N ARG A 133 -17.51 -2.30 4.08
CA ARG A 133 -18.25 -3.34 3.37
C ARG A 133 -17.36 -4.05 2.35
N HIS A 134 -17.35 -5.39 2.38
CA HIS A 134 -16.90 -6.22 1.26
C HIS A 134 -18.02 -6.30 0.21
N ARG A 135 -17.76 -5.88 -1.04
CA ARG A 135 -18.76 -5.85 -2.12
C ARG A 135 -19.01 -7.23 -2.74
N ASP A 136 -18.00 -8.10 -2.71
CA ASP A 136 -18.02 -9.38 -3.44
C ASP A 136 -18.35 -10.60 -2.55
N GLY A 137 -18.71 -10.37 -1.29
CA GLY A 137 -19.27 -11.40 -0.42
C GLY A 137 -18.27 -12.41 0.18
N ALA A 138 -16.96 -12.23 -0.02
CA ALA A 138 -15.97 -12.84 0.87
C ALA A 138 -16.02 -12.12 2.24
N GLY A 139 -15.87 -12.84 3.35
CA GLY A 139 -16.08 -12.28 4.70
C GLY A 139 -15.05 -11.20 5.06
N ALA A 140 -15.47 -10.24 5.89
CA ALA A 140 -14.60 -9.19 6.41
C ALA A 140 -13.37 -9.78 7.13
N ALA A 141 -12.17 -9.42 6.68
CA ALA A 141 -10.92 -9.68 7.37
C ALA A 141 -10.59 -8.53 8.33
N GLU A 142 -10.02 -8.85 9.49
CA GLU A 142 -9.73 -7.90 10.55
C GLU A 142 -8.64 -6.87 10.19
N ALA A 143 -8.73 -5.71 10.83
CA ALA A 143 -7.85 -4.57 10.64
C ALA A 143 -6.38 -4.94 10.80
N ASN A 144 -5.58 -4.72 9.76
CA ASN A 144 -4.13 -4.85 9.86
C ASN A 144 -3.42 -3.92 8.87
N SER A 145 -2.30 -3.33 9.34
CA SER A 145 -1.40 -2.37 8.68
C SER A 145 -2.05 -1.24 7.88
N CYS A 146 -2.45 -0.18 8.61
CA CYS A 146 -2.73 1.23 8.25
C CYS A 146 -3.24 1.59 6.84
N CYS A 147 -2.64 1.14 5.74
CA CYS A 147 -3.13 1.40 4.38
C CYS A 147 -3.11 0.17 3.43
N ALA A 148 -3.07 -1.08 3.91
CA ALA A 148 -3.47 -2.26 3.12
C ALA A 148 -3.73 -3.50 4.01
N PRO A 149 -4.69 -4.39 3.66
CA PRO A 149 -4.96 -5.61 4.42
C PRO A 149 -3.73 -6.54 4.45
N THR A 150 -3.51 -7.23 5.58
CA THR A 150 -2.49 -8.29 5.65
C THR A 150 -3.06 -9.58 5.09
N SER A 151 -2.44 -10.14 4.06
CA SER A 151 -2.51 -11.58 3.81
C SER A 151 -1.66 -12.30 4.87
N GLU A 152 -2.23 -13.25 5.60
CA GLU A 152 -1.44 -14.20 6.38
C GLU A 152 -0.57 -15.01 5.40
N ALA A 153 0.69 -14.60 5.26
CA ALA A 153 1.72 -15.44 4.69
C ALA A 153 2.23 -16.34 5.82
N ASP A 154 2.01 -17.64 5.66
CA ASP A 154 2.49 -18.72 6.53
C ASP A 154 3.83 -18.39 7.20
N GLU A 155 3.85 -18.39 8.54
CA GLU A 155 5.06 -18.66 9.28
C GLU A 155 5.47 -20.11 9.00
N VAL A 156 6.17 -20.35 7.90
CA VAL A 156 6.97 -21.56 7.76
C VAL A 156 8.15 -21.38 8.70
N ALA A 157 7.97 -21.86 9.93
CA ALA A 157 9.04 -22.11 10.88
C ALA A 157 10.13 -22.91 10.16
N VAL A 158 11.26 -22.26 9.89
CA VAL A 158 12.47 -22.94 9.43
C VAL A 158 13.02 -23.70 10.64
N GLU A 159 12.65 -24.96 10.80
CA GLU A 159 13.35 -25.85 11.71
C GLU A 159 14.80 -25.98 11.22
N ALA A 160 15.70 -25.32 11.95
CA ALA A 160 17.13 -25.53 11.82
C ALA A 160 17.47 -26.95 12.30
N THR A 161 17.46 -27.92 11.38
CA THR A 161 18.07 -29.23 11.63
C THR A 161 19.59 -29.10 11.48
N ASN A 162 20.23 -28.91 12.62
CA ASN A 162 21.66 -28.99 12.78
C ASN A 162 22.09 -30.47 12.56
N ALA A 163 22.68 -30.77 11.41
CA ALA A 163 23.33 -32.06 11.16
C ALA A 163 24.69 -31.87 10.46
N CYS A 164 25.71 -31.89 11.30
CA CYS A 164 27.14 -31.99 11.05
C CYS A 164 27.54 -32.82 9.81
N CYS A 165 28.33 -32.24 8.92
CA CYS A 165 29.31 -32.97 8.11
C CYS A 165 30.63 -32.19 8.10
N ALA A 166 31.65 -32.76 8.74
CA ALA A 166 33.01 -32.25 8.82
C ALA A 166 33.77 -32.45 7.49
N PRO A 167 34.84 -31.67 7.21
CA PRO A 167 35.66 -31.85 6.01
C PRO A 167 36.57 -33.08 6.14
N SER A 168 36.61 -33.90 5.09
CA SER A 168 37.54 -35.03 4.98
C SER A 168 38.97 -34.54 4.70
N PRO A 169 40.00 -35.06 5.41
CA PRO A 169 41.38 -34.70 5.14
C PRO A 169 41.91 -35.50 3.94
N LYS A 170 42.51 -34.80 2.98
CA LYS A 170 43.35 -35.38 1.94
C LYS A 170 44.65 -35.90 2.57
N GLN A 171 44.99 -37.17 2.39
CA GLN A 171 46.39 -37.60 2.34
C GLN A 171 46.57 -38.93 1.58
N CYS A 172 47.39 -38.86 0.53
CA CYS A 172 48.34 -39.82 -0.04
C CYS A 172 48.00 -41.34 -0.13
N CYS A 173 47.94 -41.86 -1.36
CA CYS A 173 49.02 -42.62 -2.03
C CYS A 173 48.88 -42.47 -3.56
#